data_AF-A0A962XHM7-F1
#
_entry.id   AF-A0A962XHM7-F1
#
_cell.length_a   1.000
_cell.length_b   1.000
_cell.length_c   1.000
_cell.angle_alpha   90.00
_cell.angle_beta   90.00
_cell.angle_gamma   90.00
#
_symmetry.space_group_name_H-M   'P 1'
#
loop_
_entity.id
_entity.type
_entity.pdbx_description
1 polymer ?
#
loop_
_entity_poly.entity_id
_entity_poly.type
_entity_poly.pdbx_seq_one_letter_code
_entity_poly.pdbx_strand_id
1 'polypeptide(L)'
;LIYNMCWEDPRIDRQLLDLNQDSQVVVLTSAGCNALDYLLDAPAAIHAVDVNPRQNALLQLKLALIGYGDFGDLEQMFRRGSHPRFRELYESVRSRLPAYAAAFWDRKIAYFDTTNRKKSFYYHGTCGAVAWLVSRQLLKSGRKLRDYLFDLLDARTLEEQRELYRKIEPALWGRFSTWLLRQPTALALLGVPRPQIRLIQQQYPGGVIGYISDKLRHVLTEVLIQDNYFWRAYLTGSYTERCCPNYLREENFAHLRAHLDRIHTYDTTVSGFLNDHPGEYSHFVLLDHQDWLAWHQPQALEEEWRLILANSRPGSRILLRSAGDDIDFLPDWTRQALRFFPALTEPLHSQDRVGTYGSLHFAEVL
;
A
#
# COMPACT_ATOMS: atom_id res chain seq x y z
N LEU A 1 3.38 3.66 12.92
CA LEU A 1 3.08 2.84 11.75
C LEU A 1 1.61 3.03 11.43
N ILE A 2 1.31 3.52 10.22
CA ILE A 2 -0.08 3.63 9.74
C ILE A 2 -0.38 2.35 8.97
N TYR A 3 0.32 2.17 7.84
CA TYR A 3 0.27 0.99 6.99
C TYR A 3 1.40 0.00 7.33
N ASN A 4 1.08 -1.29 7.37
CA ASN A 4 2.05 -2.38 7.57
C ASN A 4 2.39 -3.13 6.27
N MET A 5 1.59 -2.91 5.23
CA MET A 5 1.84 -3.24 3.83
C MET A 5 1.26 -2.13 2.94
N CYS A 6 1.78 -1.99 1.72
CA CYS A 6 1.22 -1.10 0.70
C CYS A 6 -0.19 -1.56 0.32
N TRP A 7 -1.06 -0.62 -0.04
CA TRP A 7 -2.44 -0.85 -0.50
C TRP A 7 -2.60 -0.44 -1.97
N GLU A 8 -1.50 -0.53 -2.71
CA GLU A 8 -1.36 -0.17 -4.11
C GLU A 8 -0.83 -1.40 -4.85
N ASP A 9 -1.56 -1.91 -5.85
CA ASP A 9 -1.15 -3.13 -6.53
C ASP A 9 0.08 -2.92 -7.45
N PRO A 10 1.27 -3.45 -7.10
CA PRO A 10 2.47 -3.25 -7.93
C PRO A 10 2.38 -3.97 -9.28
N ARG A 11 1.46 -4.92 -9.46
CA ARG A 11 1.25 -5.62 -10.75
C ARG A 11 0.77 -4.64 -11.82
N ILE A 12 -0.11 -3.72 -11.46
CA ILE A 12 -0.61 -2.69 -12.37
C ILE A 12 0.48 -1.64 -12.58
N ASP A 13 1.18 -1.27 -11.51
CA ASP A 13 2.22 -0.23 -11.55
C ASP A 13 3.33 -0.63 -12.52
N ARG A 14 3.80 -1.87 -12.44
CA ARG A 14 4.85 -2.39 -13.32
C ARG A 14 4.44 -2.44 -14.80
N GLN A 15 3.14 -2.59 -15.10
CA GLN A 15 2.64 -2.54 -16.48
C GLN A 15 2.62 -1.12 -17.06
N LEU A 16 2.49 -0.10 -16.21
CA LEU A 16 2.44 1.31 -16.62
C LEU A 16 3.82 1.96 -16.59
N LEU A 17 4.63 1.65 -15.58
CA LEU A 17 5.89 2.32 -15.32
C LEU A 17 7.02 1.86 -16.24
N ASP A 18 7.07 0.58 -16.67
CA ASP A 18 8.15 0.06 -17.54
C ASP A 18 9.56 0.38 -16.99
N LEU A 19 9.74 0.11 -15.70
CA LEU A 19 10.97 0.41 -15.00
C LEU A 19 12.14 -0.39 -15.59
N ASN A 20 13.31 0.25 -15.63
CA ASN A 20 14.55 -0.30 -16.17
C ASN A 20 15.76 0.41 -15.57
N GLN A 21 16.96 0.01 -15.97
CA GLN A 21 18.23 0.51 -15.40
C GLN A 21 18.46 2.03 -15.53
N ASP A 22 17.72 2.75 -16.37
CA ASP A 22 17.80 4.21 -16.52
C ASP A 22 16.74 4.96 -15.70
N SER A 23 15.97 4.22 -14.88
CA SER A 23 14.85 4.75 -14.11
C SER A 23 15.30 5.34 -12.77
N GLN A 24 15.13 6.65 -12.63
CA GLN A 24 15.17 7.41 -11.38
C GLN A 24 13.74 7.59 -10.87
N VAL A 25 13.36 6.89 -9.79
CA VAL A 25 11.99 6.76 -9.32
C VAL A 25 11.79 7.53 -8.01
N VAL A 26 10.79 8.41 -7.95
CA VAL A 26 10.29 9.02 -6.71
C VAL A 26 8.97 8.34 -6.34
N VAL A 27 8.89 7.73 -5.15
CA VAL A 27 7.73 6.95 -4.72
C VAL A 27 7.38 7.26 -3.27
N LEU A 28 6.10 7.34 -2.95
CA LEU A 28 5.68 7.39 -1.55
C LEU A 28 6.01 6.06 -0.84
N THR A 29 6.71 6.13 0.29
CA THR A 29 7.22 4.91 0.94
C THR A 29 6.10 3.99 1.40
N SER A 30 5.07 4.51 2.08
CA SER A 30 3.98 3.71 2.63
C SER A 30 4.47 2.59 3.57
N ALA A 31 4.53 1.33 3.14
CA ALA A 31 5.15 0.24 3.92
C ALA A 31 6.44 -0.30 3.30
N GLY A 32 6.92 0.34 2.24
CA GLY A 32 8.09 -0.06 1.47
C GLY A 32 7.89 -1.27 0.57
N CYS A 33 6.67 -1.82 0.46
CA CYS A 33 6.43 -3.01 -0.36
C CYS A 33 6.62 -2.71 -1.85
N ASN A 34 6.05 -1.60 -2.36
CA ASN A 34 6.17 -1.25 -3.78
C ASN A 34 7.59 -0.82 -4.14
N ALA A 35 8.30 -0.10 -3.25
CA ALA A 35 9.71 0.21 -3.46
C ALA A 35 10.57 -1.07 -3.63
N LEU A 36 10.32 -2.11 -2.82
CA LEU A 36 10.99 -3.41 -2.97
C LEU A 36 10.53 -4.16 -4.22
N ASP A 37 9.26 -4.05 -4.60
CA ASP A 37 8.73 -4.69 -5.81
C ASP A 37 9.32 -4.06 -7.09
N TYR A 38 9.47 -2.73 -7.11
CA TYR A 38 10.10 -1.98 -8.20
C TYR A 38 11.59 -2.26 -8.32
N LEU A 39 12.25 -2.57 -7.20
CA LEU A 39 13.68 -2.91 -7.21
C LEU A 39 13.98 -4.15 -8.08
N LEU A 40 12.99 -5.03 -8.29
CA LEU A 40 13.12 -6.21 -9.14
C LEU A 40 13.34 -5.88 -10.63
N ASP A 41 13.02 -4.65 -11.06
CA ASP A 41 13.34 -4.16 -12.40
C ASP A 41 14.73 -3.52 -12.50
N ALA A 42 15.49 -3.56 -11.40
CA ALA A 42 16.80 -2.95 -11.27
C ALA A 42 16.85 -1.48 -11.78
N PRO A 43 15.97 -0.58 -11.28
CA PRO A 43 16.04 0.84 -11.60
C PRO A 43 17.38 1.45 -11.18
N ALA A 44 17.75 2.61 -11.75
CA ALA A 44 18.96 3.33 -11.36
C ALA A 44 18.91 3.74 -9.88
N ALA A 45 17.77 4.28 -9.44
CA ALA A 45 17.52 4.63 -8.05
C ALA A 45 16.02 4.67 -7.74
N ILE A 46 15.67 4.40 -6.48
CA ILE A 46 14.35 4.55 -5.89
C ILE A 46 14.46 5.45 -4.67
N HIS A 47 13.86 6.62 -4.75
CA HIS A 47 13.74 7.60 -3.67
C HIS A 47 12.37 7.41 -3.00
N ALA A 48 12.36 6.70 -1.88
CA ALA A 48 11.19 6.44 -1.06
C ALA A 48 10.98 7.61 -0.08
N VAL A 49 9.96 8.41 -0.33
CA VAL A 49 9.67 9.66 0.42
C VAL A 49 8.44 9.46 1.29
N ASP A 50 8.51 9.86 2.57
CA ASP A 50 7.36 9.80 3.47
C ASP A 50 7.48 10.84 4.60
N VAL A 51 6.39 11.57 4.86
CA VAL A 51 6.31 12.51 5.98
C VAL A 51 6.27 11.81 7.34
N ASN A 52 5.88 10.54 7.36
CA ASN A 52 5.81 9.72 8.56
C ASN A 52 7.06 8.83 8.64
N PRO A 53 8.05 9.19 9.48
CA PRO A 53 9.32 8.44 9.55
C PRO A 53 9.15 6.98 9.97
N ARG A 54 7.99 6.61 10.53
CA ARG A 54 7.67 5.23 10.92
C ARG A 54 7.48 4.31 9.71
N GLN A 55 7.07 4.87 8.56
CA GLN A 55 6.92 4.16 7.30
C GLN A 55 8.29 3.86 6.69
N ASN A 56 9.16 4.86 6.63
CA ASN A 56 10.56 4.69 6.25
C ASN A 56 11.31 3.75 7.20
N ALA A 57 11.04 3.82 8.52
CA ALA A 57 11.62 2.87 9.47
C ALA A 57 11.23 1.40 9.15
N LEU A 58 10.02 1.14 8.65
CA LEU A 58 9.61 -0.20 8.22
C LEU A 58 10.35 -0.66 6.97
N LEU A 59 10.50 0.21 5.98
CA LEU A 59 11.33 -0.10 4.81
C LEU A 59 12.77 -0.38 5.23
N GLN A 60 13.37 0.45 6.09
CA GLN A 60 14.73 0.26 6.60
C GLN A 60 14.93 -1.09 7.30
N LEU A 61 13.96 -1.56 8.10
CA LEU A 61 14.04 -2.89 8.71
C LEU A 61 14.01 -4.01 7.66
N LYS A 62 13.17 -3.89 6.62
CA LYS A 62 13.14 -4.87 5.51
C LYS A 62 14.47 -4.87 4.75
N LEU A 63 15.02 -3.70 4.41
CA LEU A 63 16.31 -3.57 3.74
C LEU A 63 17.43 -4.21 4.56
N ALA A 64 17.47 -3.97 5.87
CA ALA A 64 18.49 -4.54 6.74
C ALA A 64 18.41 -6.09 6.81
N LEU A 65 17.21 -6.66 6.86
CA LEU A 65 17.04 -8.12 6.82
C LEU A 65 17.39 -8.73 5.46
N ILE A 66 17.05 -8.08 4.35
CA ILE A 66 17.42 -8.57 3.01
C ILE A 66 18.94 -8.53 2.83
N GLY A 67 19.58 -7.44 3.30
CA GLY A 67 21.02 -7.22 3.15
C GLY A 67 21.89 -8.10 4.04
N TYR A 68 21.47 -8.36 5.27
CA TYR A 68 22.31 -9.00 6.30
C TYR A 68 21.75 -10.27 6.92
N GLY A 69 20.46 -10.57 6.71
CA GLY A 69 19.82 -11.79 7.20
C GLY A 69 19.83 -12.92 6.16
N ASP A 70 18.95 -13.90 6.34
CA ASP A 70 18.61 -14.89 5.32
C ASP A 70 17.13 -14.82 4.94
N PHE A 71 16.76 -15.56 3.90
CA PHE A 71 15.39 -15.55 3.40
C PHE A 71 14.41 -16.16 4.41
N GLY A 72 14.83 -17.15 5.20
CA GLY A 72 13.99 -17.82 6.19
C GLY A 72 13.55 -16.86 7.30
N ASP A 73 14.49 -16.05 7.80
CA ASP A 73 14.20 -15.02 8.80
C ASP A 73 13.28 -13.92 8.21
N LEU A 74 13.53 -13.48 6.96
CA LEU A 74 12.67 -12.51 6.27
C LEU A 74 11.24 -13.06 6.06
N GLU A 75 11.12 -14.28 5.55
CA GLU A 75 9.85 -14.98 5.34
C GLU A 75 9.11 -15.12 6.68
N GLN A 76 9.78 -15.56 7.72
CA GLN A 76 9.10 -15.79 8.99
C GLN A 76 8.58 -14.46 9.54
N MET A 77 9.43 -13.43 9.57
CA MET A 77 9.06 -12.12 10.10
C MET A 77 7.94 -11.44 9.30
N PHE A 78 8.02 -11.44 7.96
CA PHE A 78 7.09 -10.69 7.11
C PHE A 78 6.08 -11.55 6.34
N ARG A 79 6.36 -12.80 5.95
CA ARG A 79 5.33 -13.67 5.38
C ARG A 79 4.42 -14.23 6.46
N ARG A 80 4.97 -14.75 7.56
CA ARG A 80 4.18 -15.27 8.69
C ARG A 80 3.73 -14.17 9.64
N GLY A 81 4.33 -12.99 9.55
CA GLY A 81 4.00 -11.83 10.39
C GLY A 81 4.52 -11.96 11.82
N SER A 82 5.39 -12.91 12.14
CA SER A 82 5.92 -13.10 13.50
C SER A 82 7.19 -13.94 13.47
N HIS A 83 8.03 -13.83 14.50
CA HIS A 83 9.28 -14.57 14.57
C HIS A 83 9.60 -14.96 16.02
N PRO A 84 9.82 -16.24 16.39
CA PRO A 84 10.10 -16.63 17.78
C PRO A 84 11.35 -15.96 18.36
N ARG A 85 12.38 -15.76 17.52
CA ARG A 85 13.64 -15.08 17.88
C ARG A 85 13.68 -13.61 17.43
N PHE A 86 12.53 -12.94 17.34
CA PHE A 86 12.45 -11.58 16.77
C PHE A 86 13.41 -10.58 17.42
N ARG A 87 13.72 -10.73 18.72
CA ARG A 87 14.66 -9.86 19.45
C ARG A 87 16.09 -10.08 19.01
N GLU A 88 16.54 -11.33 19.01
CA GLU A 88 17.90 -11.72 18.56
C GLU A 88 18.12 -11.30 17.10
N LEU A 89 17.13 -11.57 16.24
CA LEU A 89 17.18 -11.18 14.84
C LEU A 89 17.30 -9.66 14.69
N TYR A 90 16.47 -8.89 15.40
CA TYR A 90 16.55 -7.44 15.39
C TYR A 90 17.89 -6.92 15.92
N GLU A 91 18.38 -7.45 17.03
CA GLU A 91 19.69 -7.09 17.61
C GLU A 91 20.83 -7.27 16.60
N SER A 92 20.78 -8.33 15.78
CA SER A 92 21.78 -8.60 14.73
C SER A 92 21.82 -7.54 13.62
N VAL A 93 20.69 -6.91 13.30
CA VAL A 93 20.58 -5.90 12.23
C VAL A 93 20.44 -4.47 12.75
N ARG A 94 20.28 -4.28 14.07
CA ARG A 94 20.00 -2.98 14.68
C ARG A 94 21.05 -1.92 14.33
N SER A 95 22.33 -2.28 14.32
CA SER A 95 23.43 -1.35 14.01
C SER A 95 23.47 -0.91 12.54
N ARG A 96 22.70 -1.57 11.67
CA ARG A 96 22.57 -1.24 10.24
C ARG A 96 21.45 -0.23 9.98
N LEU A 97 20.59 0.02 10.97
CA LEU A 97 19.47 0.95 10.84
C LEU A 97 19.92 2.38 11.11
N PRO A 98 19.39 3.37 10.37
CA PRO A 98 19.48 4.77 10.76
C PRO A 98 18.94 4.99 12.18
N ALA A 99 19.46 5.99 12.88
CA ALA A 99 19.14 6.24 14.29
C ALA A 99 17.63 6.38 14.56
N TYR A 100 16.89 7.06 13.67
CA TYR A 100 15.44 7.22 13.82
C TYR A 100 14.69 5.89 13.69
N ALA A 101 15.11 5.02 12.77
CA ALA A 101 14.52 3.72 12.53
C ALA A 101 14.80 2.76 13.69
N ALA A 102 16.04 2.73 14.19
CA ALA A 102 16.41 1.99 15.39
C ALA A 102 15.59 2.46 16.61
N ALA A 103 15.47 3.77 16.83
CA ALA A 103 14.70 4.32 17.94
C ALA A 103 13.20 3.97 17.91
N PHE A 104 12.64 3.76 16.70
CA PHE A 104 11.29 3.25 16.53
C PHE A 104 11.20 1.75 16.85
N TRP A 105 12.09 0.94 16.26
CA TRP A 105 12.04 -0.52 16.41
C TRP A 105 12.46 -1.01 17.79
N ASP A 106 13.37 -0.33 18.48
CA ASP A 106 13.69 -0.59 19.90
C ASP A 106 12.44 -0.63 20.77
N ARG A 107 11.45 0.21 20.45
CA ARG A 107 10.17 0.31 21.17
C ARG A 107 9.08 -0.62 20.63
N LYS A 108 9.19 -1.07 19.37
CA LYS A 108 8.08 -1.69 18.62
C LYS A 108 8.39 -3.07 18.07
N ILE A 109 9.59 -3.61 18.24
CA ILE A 109 9.97 -4.92 17.69
C ILE A 109 9.07 -6.06 18.20
N ALA A 110 8.46 -5.91 19.38
CA ALA A 110 7.43 -6.81 19.91
C ALA A 110 6.12 -6.87 19.06
N TYR A 111 6.03 -6.12 17.95
CA TYR A 111 5.00 -6.34 16.93
C TYR A 111 5.14 -7.71 16.23
N PHE A 112 6.33 -8.32 16.26
CA PHE A 112 6.60 -9.65 15.71
C PHE A 112 6.56 -10.77 16.75
N ASP A 113 6.14 -10.46 17.98
CA ASP A 113 6.07 -11.42 19.08
C ASP A 113 4.95 -12.44 18.86
N THR A 114 5.33 -13.72 18.79
CA THR A 114 4.43 -14.86 18.60
C THR A 114 3.48 -15.08 19.78
N THR A 115 3.85 -14.59 20.97
CA THR A 115 3.05 -14.71 22.21
C THR A 115 2.02 -13.60 22.36
N ASN A 116 2.11 -12.55 21.55
CA ASN A 116 1.17 -11.43 21.60
C ASN A 116 -0.26 -11.92 21.30
N ARG A 117 -1.28 -11.35 21.97
CA ARG A 117 -2.70 -11.62 21.69
C ARG A 117 -3.06 -11.48 20.22
N LYS A 118 -2.41 -10.56 19.51
CA LYS A 118 -2.62 -10.34 18.07
C LYS A 118 -1.94 -11.39 17.20
N LYS A 119 -0.82 -11.98 17.66
CA LYS A 119 -0.03 -13.04 16.99
C LYS A 119 0.51 -12.73 15.59
N SER A 120 0.38 -11.49 15.11
CA SER A 120 0.92 -11.09 13.80
C SER A 120 1.13 -9.59 13.72
N PHE A 121 2.25 -9.20 13.11
CA PHE A 121 2.65 -7.87 12.68
C PHE A 121 1.55 -7.15 11.88
N TYR A 122 0.83 -7.87 11.03
CA TYR A 122 -0.24 -7.30 10.19
C TYR A 122 -1.46 -6.79 10.99
N TYR A 123 -1.49 -7.08 12.29
CA TYR A 123 -2.50 -6.57 13.20
C TYR A 123 -2.02 -5.40 14.06
N HIS A 124 -0.80 -4.92 13.84
CA HIS A 124 -0.23 -3.73 14.48
C HIS A 124 -0.27 -2.51 13.55
N GLY A 125 -0.07 -1.32 14.12
CA GLY A 125 -0.36 -0.04 13.45
C GLY A 125 -1.85 0.33 13.52
N THR A 126 -2.22 1.43 12.88
CA THR A 126 -3.61 1.91 12.87
C THR A 126 -4.49 1.02 12.01
N CYS A 127 -4.13 0.80 10.74
CA CYS A 127 -4.90 -0.02 9.81
C CYS A 127 -4.96 -1.48 10.28
N GLY A 128 -3.82 -2.03 10.72
CA GLY A 128 -3.75 -3.39 11.24
C GLY A 128 -4.60 -3.62 12.49
N ALA A 129 -4.74 -2.61 13.37
CA ALA A 129 -5.61 -2.73 14.55
C ALA A 129 -7.10 -2.81 14.16
N VAL A 130 -7.53 -2.05 13.15
CA VAL A 130 -8.88 -2.11 12.60
C VAL A 130 -9.11 -3.46 11.92
N ALA A 131 -8.18 -3.91 11.07
CA ALA A 131 -8.23 -5.22 10.42
C ALA A 131 -8.37 -6.35 11.44
N TRP A 132 -7.55 -6.35 12.49
CA TRP A 132 -7.63 -7.34 13.56
C TRP A 132 -8.99 -7.37 14.25
N LEU A 133 -9.59 -6.20 14.51
CA LEU A 133 -10.90 -6.10 15.13
C LEU A 133 -11.99 -6.69 14.22
N VAL A 134 -11.99 -6.30 12.94
CA VAL A 134 -12.96 -6.78 11.94
C VAL A 134 -12.81 -8.28 11.72
N SER A 135 -11.60 -8.77 11.44
CA SER A 135 -11.33 -10.20 11.23
C SER A 135 -11.71 -11.02 12.46
N ARG A 136 -11.39 -10.56 13.68
CA ARG A 136 -11.78 -11.27 14.91
C ARG A 136 -13.29 -11.32 15.11
N GLN A 137 -14.04 -10.29 14.70
CA GLN A 137 -15.50 -10.31 14.79
C GLN A 137 -16.09 -11.26 13.74
N LEU A 138 -15.66 -11.16 12.48
CA LEU A 138 -16.11 -12.03 11.40
C LEU A 138 -15.86 -13.51 11.72
N LEU A 139 -14.65 -13.85 12.20
CA LEU A 139 -14.29 -15.22 12.56
C LEU A 139 -15.03 -15.75 13.80
N LYS A 140 -15.64 -14.87 14.62
CA LYS A 140 -16.47 -15.24 15.78
C LYS A 140 -17.95 -15.40 15.44
N SER A 141 -18.43 -14.83 14.34
CA SER A 141 -19.85 -14.83 13.96
C SER A 141 -20.40 -16.21 13.56
N GLY A 142 -19.56 -17.25 13.51
CA GLY A 142 -19.98 -18.64 13.37
C GLY A 142 -19.00 -19.46 12.54
N ARG A 143 -18.91 -20.77 12.84
CA ARG A 143 -18.00 -21.70 12.12
C ARG A 143 -18.22 -21.69 10.61
N LYS A 144 -19.50 -21.66 10.18
CA LYS A 144 -19.88 -21.68 8.76
C LYS A 144 -19.40 -20.44 7.99
N LEU A 145 -19.55 -19.25 8.57
CA LEU A 145 -19.07 -18.00 7.94
C LEU A 145 -17.55 -17.99 7.84
N ARG A 146 -16.87 -18.46 8.88
CA ARG A 146 -15.42 -18.60 8.87
C ARG A 146 -14.95 -19.52 7.75
N ASP A 147 -15.59 -20.68 7.61
CA ASP A 147 -15.24 -21.64 6.57
C ASP A 147 -15.45 -21.00 5.17
N TYR A 148 -16.58 -20.30 4.95
CA TYR A 148 -16.78 -19.52 3.71
C TYR A 148 -15.73 -18.45 3.44
N LEU A 149 -15.27 -17.73 4.46
CA LEU A 149 -14.22 -16.70 4.30
C LEU A 149 -12.90 -17.32 3.85
N PHE A 150 -12.53 -18.48 4.38
CA PHE A 150 -11.32 -19.20 3.94
C PHE A 150 -11.51 -19.81 2.55
N ASP A 151 -12.66 -20.43 2.29
CA ASP A 151 -12.99 -20.95 0.96
C ASP A 151 -12.97 -19.83 -0.09
N LEU A 152 -13.44 -18.62 0.27
CA LEU A 152 -13.40 -17.45 -0.62
C LEU A 152 -11.95 -17.13 -0.99
N LEU A 153 -11.03 -17.05 -0.02
CA LEU A 153 -9.62 -16.75 -0.30
C LEU A 153 -8.94 -17.79 -1.21
N ASP A 154 -9.42 -19.02 -1.20
CA ASP A 154 -8.86 -20.14 -1.96
C ASP A 154 -9.69 -20.48 -3.23
N ALA A 155 -10.71 -19.66 -3.54
CA ALA A 155 -11.57 -19.83 -4.71
C ALA A 155 -10.76 -19.75 -6.02
N ARG A 156 -11.04 -20.66 -6.95
CA ARG A 156 -10.28 -20.80 -8.22
C ARG A 156 -10.99 -20.19 -9.42
N THR A 157 -12.26 -19.82 -9.26
CA THR A 157 -13.07 -19.24 -10.33
C THR A 157 -13.93 -18.09 -9.79
N LEU A 158 -14.25 -17.12 -10.66
CA LEU A 158 -15.15 -16.03 -10.29
C LEU A 158 -16.55 -16.52 -9.92
N GLU A 159 -17.02 -17.62 -10.52
CA GLU A 159 -18.35 -18.16 -10.23
C GLU A 159 -18.45 -18.70 -8.80
N GLU A 160 -17.45 -19.51 -8.39
CA GLU A 160 -17.30 -19.97 -7.01
C GLU A 160 -17.17 -18.80 -6.03
N GLN A 161 -16.32 -17.83 -6.37
CA GLN A 161 -16.07 -16.64 -5.56
C GLN A 161 -17.36 -15.82 -5.35
N ARG A 162 -18.15 -15.60 -6.40
CA ARG A 162 -19.44 -14.90 -6.34
C ARG A 162 -20.43 -15.64 -5.44
N GLU A 163 -20.53 -16.96 -5.56
CA GLU A 163 -21.42 -17.77 -4.73
C GLU A 163 -21.02 -17.77 -3.25
N LEU A 164 -19.72 -17.78 -2.95
CA LEU A 164 -19.20 -17.62 -1.59
C LEU A 164 -19.46 -16.21 -1.05
N TYR A 165 -19.20 -15.18 -1.86
CA TYR A 165 -19.43 -13.79 -1.46
C TYR A 165 -20.90 -13.51 -1.11
N ARG A 166 -21.88 -14.05 -1.87
CA ARG A 166 -23.31 -13.96 -1.54
C ARG A 166 -23.64 -14.45 -0.12
N LYS A 167 -22.92 -15.46 0.37
CA LYS A 167 -23.11 -16.03 1.72
C LYS A 167 -22.40 -15.22 2.81
N ILE A 168 -21.32 -14.53 2.47
CA ILE A 168 -20.48 -13.75 3.39
C ILE A 168 -21.02 -12.33 3.56
N GLU A 169 -21.48 -11.74 2.48
CA GLU A 169 -21.86 -10.33 2.37
C GLU A 169 -22.82 -9.85 3.48
N PRO A 170 -23.91 -10.56 3.83
CA PRO A 170 -24.81 -10.09 4.89
C PRO A 170 -24.12 -9.95 6.26
N ALA A 171 -23.13 -10.80 6.54
CA ALA A 171 -22.37 -10.73 7.77
C ALA A 171 -21.30 -9.64 7.73
N LEU A 172 -20.73 -9.37 6.54
CA LEU A 172 -19.73 -8.33 6.32
C LEU A 172 -20.32 -6.94 6.61
N TRP A 173 -21.55 -6.68 6.16
CA TRP A 173 -22.26 -5.41 6.35
C TRP A 173 -23.25 -5.43 7.51
N GLY A 174 -23.05 -6.33 8.48
CA GLY A 174 -23.86 -6.40 9.68
C GLY A 174 -23.79 -5.12 10.55
N ARG A 175 -24.56 -5.11 11.65
CA ARG A 175 -24.69 -3.95 12.55
C ARG A 175 -23.34 -3.43 13.06
N PHE A 176 -22.41 -4.34 13.36
CA PHE A 176 -21.08 -3.99 13.87
C PHE A 176 -20.23 -3.24 12.84
N SER A 177 -20.03 -3.80 11.65
CA SER A 177 -19.20 -3.19 10.60
C SER A 177 -19.79 -1.86 10.14
N THR A 178 -21.12 -1.81 9.98
CA THR A 178 -21.84 -0.56 9.67
C THR A 178 -21.65 0.50 10.75
N TRP A 179 -21.73 0.13 12.03
CA TRP A 179 -21.45 1.05 13.13
C TRP A 179 -20.00 1.54 13.14
N LEU A 180 -19.05 0.63 12.88
CA LEU A 180 -17.61 0.94 12.87
C LEU A 180 -17.26 1.93 11.75
N LEU A 181 -17.76 1.71 10.53
CA LEU A 181 -17.53 2.59 9.38
C LEU A 181 -18.22 3.95 9.50
N ARG A 182 -19.17 4.11 10.43
CA ARG A 182 -19.74 5.41 10.78
C ARG A 182 -18.88 6.22 11.74
N GLN A 183 -17.86 5.61 12.37
CA GLN A 183 -16.99 6.31 13.31
C GLN A 183 -15.88 7.05 12.56
N PRO A 184 -15.80 8.39 12.64
CA PRO A 184 -14.74 9.16 11.98
C PRO A 184 -13.34 8.75 12.44
N THR A 185 -13.20 8.25 13.67
CA THR A 185 -11.94 7.73 14.21
C THR A 185 -11.52 6.42 13.54
N ALA A 186 -12.45 5.51 13.23
CA ALA A 186 -12.13 4.26 12.54
C ALA A 186 -11.68 4.51 11.10
N LEU A 187 -12.35 5.43 10.40
CA LEU A 187 -11.97 5.84 9.05
C LEU A 187 -10.59 6.53 9.03
N ALA A 188 -10.32 7.43 9.99
CA ALA A 188 -9.00 8.04 10.13
C ALA A 188 -7.90 6.99 10.43
N LEU A 189 -8.20 5.94 11.20
CA LEU A 189 -7.27 4.85 11.47
C LEU A 189 -7.01 3.95 10.26
N LEU A 190 -7.98 3.85 9.33
CA LEU A 190 -7.82 3.21 8.03
C LEU A 190 -7.03 4.08 7.04
N GLY A 191 -6.61 5.27 7.45
CA GLY A 191 -5.87 6.20 6.61
C GLY A 191 -6.77 7.02 5.68
N VAL A 192 -8.10 6.95 5.82
CA VAL A 192 -9.06 7.73 5.03
C VAL A 192 -9.19 9.12 5.66
N PRO A 193 -8.66 10.19 5.03
CA PRO A 193 -8.70 11.53 5.61
C PRO A 193 -10.12 12.09 5.70
N ARG A 194 -10.37 13.00 6.65
CA ARG A 194 -11.70 13.64 6.83
C ARG A 194 -12.28 14.30 5.57
N PRO A 195 -11.49 14.93 4.68
CA PRO A 195 -12.00 15.45 3.42
C PRO A 195 -12.54 14.36 2.49
N GLN A 196 -11.80 13.26 2.32
CA GLN A 196 -12.23 12.11 1.54
C GLN A 196 -13.55 11.54 2.07
N ILE A 197 -13.69 11.43 3.39
CA ILE A 197 -14.95 11.02 4.04
C ILE A 197 -16.11 11.95 3.63
N ARG A 198 -15.90 13.27 3.65
CA ARG A 198 -16.94 14.25 3.28
C ARG A 198 -17.29 14.19 1.80
N LEU A 199 -16.30 14.08 0.92
CA LEU A 199 -16.48 13.94 -0.52
C LEU A 199 -17.37 12.73 -0.82
N ILE A 200 -16.99 11.56 -0.29
CA ILE A 200 -17.73 10.31 -0.45
C ILE A 200 -19.14 10.41 0.16
N GLN A 201 -19.29 11.02 1.34
CA GLN A 201 -20.60 11.22 1.97
C GLN A 201 -21.55 12.09 1.15
N GLN A 202 -21.03 13.06 0.41
CA GLN A 202 -21.84 14.01 -0.37
C GLN A 202 -22.14 13.51 -1.79
N GLN A 203 -21.19 12.79 -2.41
CA GLN A 203 -21.27 12.42 -3.82
C GLN A 203 -21.72 10.96 -4.04
N TYR A 204 -21.49 10.06 -3.09
CA TYR A 204 -21.76 8.62 -3.29
C TYR A 204 -23.11 8.18 -2.71
N PRO A 205 -23.99 7.54 -3.49
CA PRO A 205 -25.22 6.93 -2.97
C PRO A 205 -24.91 5.91 -1.85
N GLY A 206 -25.50 6.10 -0.67
CA GLY A 206 -25.19 5.26 0.51
C GLY A 206 -23.95 5.69 1.31
N GLY A 207 -23.32 6.80 0.92
CA GLY A 207 -22.17 7.41 1.60
C GLY A 207 -20.96 6.48 1.68
N VAL A 208 -20.13 6.66 2.71
CA VAL A 208 -18.88 5.88 2.90
C VAL A 208 -19.11 4.37 2.95
N ILE A 209 -20.23 3.93 3.53
CA ILE A 209 -20.54 2.50 3.60
C ILE A 209 -20.87 1.96 2.20
N GLY A 210 -21.67 2.69 1.41
CA GLY A 210 -21.95 2.33 0.02
C GLY A 210 -20.68 2.23 -0.80
N TYR A 211 -19.83 3.26 -0.73
CA TYR A 211 -18.55 3.29 -1.45
C TYR A 211 -17.64 2.12 -1.10
N ILE A 212 -17.38 1.88 0.20
CA ILE A 212 -16.52 0.75 0.62
C ILE A 212 -17.17 -0.58 0.25
N SER A 213 -18.50 -0.67 0.34
CA SER A 213 -19.24 -1.88 -0.03
C SER A 213 -19.13 -2.20 -1.52
N ASP A 214 -19.27 -1.20 -2.39
CA ASP A 214 -19.23 -1.42 -3.83
C ASP A 214 -17.81 -1.72 -4.31
N LYS A 215 -16.79 -1.04 -3.77
CA LYS A 215 -15.39 -1.37 -4.04
C LYS A 215 -15.03 -2.77 -3.56
N LEU A 216 -15.43 -3.14 -2.34
CA LEU A 216 -15.15 -4.48 -1.80
C LEU A 216 -15.94 -5.56 -2.54
N ARG A 217 -17.19 -5.30 -2.93
CA ARG A 217 -17.97 -6.19 -3.79
C ARG A 217 -17.24 -6.43 -5.11
N HIS A 218 -16.83 -5.36 -5.80
CA HIS A 218 -16.08 -5.47 -7.06
C HIS A 218 -14.84 -6.36 -6.93
N VAL A 219 -14.00 -6.09 -5.93
CA VAL A 219 -12.79 -6.91 -5.70
C VAL A 219 -13.14 -8.36 -5.38
N LEU A 220 -14.20 -8.60 -4.61
CA LEU A 220 -14.61 -9.95 -4.20
C LEU A 220 -15.54 -10.64 -5.20
N THR A 221 -15.92 -10.04 -6.34
CA THR A 221 -16.77 -10.68 -7.36
C THR A 221 -16.27 -10.61 -8.79
N GLU A 222 -15.44 -9.62 -9.12
CA GLU A 222 -14.96 -9.36 -10.48
C GLU A 222 -13.46 -9.60 -10.66
N VAL A 223 -12.68 -9.51 -9.57
CA VAL A 223 -11.24 -9.80 -9.58
C VAL A 223 -10.98 -11.13 -8.88
N LEU A 224 -10.26 -12.05 -9.54
CA LEU A 224 -10.02 -13.38 -8.97
C LEU A 224 -9.10 -13.27 -7.74
N ILE A 225 -9.58 -13.73 -6.59
CA ILE A 225 -8.96 -13.53 -5.27
C ILE A 225 -7.78 -14.47 -4.98
N GLN A 226 -7.58 -15.51 -5.80
CA GLN A 226 -6.60 -16.59 -5.54
C GLN A 226 -5.17 -16.08 -5.23
N ASP A 227 -4.76 -14.99 -5.88
CA ASP A 227 -3.44 -14.38 -5.74
C ASP A 227 -3.48 -13.01 -5.02
N ASN A 228 -4.61 -12.69 -4.40
CA ASN A 228 -4.84 -11.44 -3.71
C ASN A 228 -4.33 -11.49 -2.27
N TYR A 229 -3.03 -11.21 -2.12
CA TYR A 229 -2.35 -11.28 -0.84
C TYR A 229 -2.79 -10.18 0.14
N PHE A 230 -3.35 -9.06 -0.34
CA PHE A 230 -3.75 -7.92 0.49
C PHE A 230 -4.86 -8.33 1.47
N TRP A 231 -5.98 -8.80 0.94
CA TRP A 231 -7.12 -9.23 1.75
C TRP A 231 -6.80 -10.49 2.56
N ARG A 232 -5.98 -11.40 2.02
CA ARG A 232 -5.48 -12.57 2.75
C ARG A 232 -4.71 -12.19 4.01
N ALA A 233 -3.78 -11.24 3.94
CA ALA A 233 -3.01 -10.84 5.11
C ALA A 233 -3.87 -10.20 6.20
N TYR A 234 -4.87 -9.39 5.84
CA TYR A 234 -5.75 -8.79 6.83
C TYR A 234 -6.77 -9.79 7.42
N LEU A 235 -7.19 -10.80 6.66
CA LEU A 235 -8.09 -11.83 7.17
C LEU A 235 -7.36 -12.88 8.04
N THR A 236 -6.14 -13.26 7.65
CA THR A 236 -5.41 -14.38 8.26
C THR A 236 -4.24 -13.95 9.15
N GLY A 237 -3.73 -12.74 8.98
CA GLY A 237 -2.54 -12.25 9.66
C GLY A 237 -1.24 -12.73 9.04
N SER A 238 -1.27 -13.33 7.85
CA SER A 238 -0.08 -13.83 7.17
C SER A 238 -0.32 -13.95 5.67
N TYR A 239 0.74 -14.10 4.90
CA TYR A 239 0.69 -14.52 3.51
C TYR A 239 0.91 -16.04 3.38
N THR A 240 0.69 -16.59 2.20
CA THR A 240 1.12 -17.96 1.85
C THR A 240 2.33 -17.91 0.92
N GLU A 241 2.97 -19.04 0.71
CA GLU A 241 4.08 -19.17 -0.24
C GLU A 241 3.69 -18.71 -1.66
N ARG A 242 2.47 -19.08 -2.10
CA ARG A 242 1.97 -18.75 -3.44
C ARG A 242 1.25 -17.39 -3.54
N CYS A 243 0.82 -16.83 -2.40
CA CYS A 243 0.02 -15.61 -2.33
C CYS A 243 0.70 -14.62 -1.36
N CYS A 244 1.81 -14.05 -1.82
CA CYS A 244 2.60 -13.05 -1.12
C CYS A 244 3.16 -11.98 -2.10
N PRO A 245 3.56 -10.79 -1.60
CA PRO A 245 4.31 -9.80 -2.39
C PRO A 245 5.58 -10.38 -3.02
N ASN A 246 6.01 -9.86 -4.17
CA ASN A 246 7.15 -10.42 -4.90
C ASN A 246 8.45 -10.33 -4.09
N TYR A 247 8.61 -9.32 -3.23
CA TYR A 247 9.77 -9.20 -2.36
C TYR A 247 9.89 -10.30 -1.28
N LEU A 248 8.81 -11.04 -1.05
CA LEU A 248 8.77 -12.17 -0.14
C LEU A 248 8.82 -13.51 -0.87
N ARG A 249 9.24 -13.55 -2.14
CA ARG A 249 9.47 -14.79 -2.88
C ARG A 249 10.96 -15.15 -2.88
N GLU A 250 11.28 -16.43 -2.71
CA GLU A 250 12.66 -16.87 -2.47
C GLU A 250 13.53 -16.62 -3.71
N GLU A 251 12.96 -16.85 -4.89
CA GLU A 251 13.60 -16.62 -6.18
C GLU A 251 14.08 -15.17 -6.37
N ASN A 252 13.45 -14.21 -5.68
CA ASN A 252 13.75 -12.80 -5.81
C ASN A 252 14.77 -12.31 -4.77
N PHE A 253 15.06 -13.10 -3.73
CA PHE A 253 15.83 -12.63 -2.58
C PHE A 253 17.27 -12.24 -2.94
N ALA A 254 17.95 -13.07 -3.73
CA ALA A 254 19.32 -12.78 -4.18
C ALA A 254 19.37 -11.53 -5.08
N HIS A 255 18.36 -11.36 -5.95
CA HIS A 255 18.27 -10.20 -6.83
C HIS A 255 18.04 -8.91 -6.04
N LEU A 256 17.13 -8.92 -5.06
CA LEU A 256 16.90 -7.76 -4.20
C LEU A 256 18.16 -7.39 -3.43
N ARG A 257 18.82 -8.38 -2.82
CA ARG A 257 20.06 -8.18 -2.07
C ARG A 257 21.15 -7.50 -2.91
N ALA A 258 21.27 -7.85 -4.18
CA ALA A 258 22.27 -7.30 -5.08
C ALA A 258 22.05 -5.82 -5.45
N HIS A 259 20.85 -5.27 -5.22
CA HIS A 259 20.47 -3.93 -5.65
C HIS A 259 19.98 -3.02 -4.50
N LEU A 260 20.09 -3.45 -3.23
CA LEU A 260 19.57 -2.68 -2.08
C LEU A 260 20.17 -1.28 -1.97
N ASP A 261 21.38 -1.07 -2.48
CA ASP A 261 22.08 0.21 -2.52
C ASP A 261 21.35 1.27 -3.35
N ARG A 262 20.40 0.86 -4.20
CA ARG A 262 19.60 1.74 -5.05
C ARG A 262 18.33 2.28 -4.38
N ILE A 263 17.99 1.84 -3.16
CA ILE A 263 16.87 2.38 -2.40
C ILE A 263 17.37 3.40 -1.38
N HIS A 264 16.80 4.60 -1.43
CA HIS A 264 17.08 5.70 -0.51
C HIS A 264 15.78 6.15 0.16
N THR A 265 15.83 6.45 1.46
CA THR A 265 14.65 6.89 2.22
C THR A 265 14.77 8.32 2.69
N TYR A 266 13.70 9.10 2.58
CA TYR A 266 13.65 10.50 2.97
C TYR A 266 12.43 10.80 3.84
N ASP A 267 12.67 11.28 5.07
CA ASP A 267 11.64 11.65 6.04
C ASP A 267 11.14 13.08 5.81
N THR A 268 10.50 13.34 4.67
CA THR A 268 10.06 14.68 4.23
C THR A 268 8.83 14.61 3.31
N THR A 269 8.30 15.77 2.89
CA THR A 269 7.27 15.85 1.84
C THR A 269 7.88 15.64 0.46
N VAL A 270 7.08 15.32 -0.56
CA VAL A 270 7.60 15.21 -1.94
C VAL A 270 8.20 16.55 -2.40
N SER A 271 7.51 17.67 -2.16
CA SER A 271 8.08 19.02 -2.42
C SER A 271 9.41 19.26 -1.68
N GLY A 272 9.50 18.88 -0.40
CA GLY A 272 10.72 19.04 0.39
C GLY A 272 11.88 18.23 -0.19
N PHE A 273 11.62 16.96 -0.55
CA PHE A 273 12.61 16.13 -1.23
C PHE A 273 13.09 16.76 -2.55
N LEU A 274 12.17 17.21 -3.41
CA LEU A 274 12.51 17.80 -4.72
C LEU A 274 13.25 19.13 -4.62
N ASN A 275 12.98 19.93 -3.58
CA ASN A 275 13.73 21.15 -3.30
C ASN A 275 15.16 20.86 -2.83
N ASP A 276 15.32 19.89 -1.92
CA ASP A 276 16.64 19.56 -1.33
C ASP A 276 17.50 18.71 -2.28
N HIS A 277 16.87 17.97 -3.20
CA HIS A 277 17.51 17.05 -4.14
C HIS A 277 16.99 17.31 -5.56
N PRO A 278 17.29 18.47 -6.16
CA PRO A 278 16.87 18.74 -7.53
C PRO A 278 17.54 17.77 -8.50
N GLY A 279 16.82 17.32 -9.52
CA GLY A 279 17.30 16.32 -10.46
C GLY A 279 16.37 16.11 -11.66
N GLU A 280 16.70 15.14 -12.50
CA GLU A 280 15.91 14.76 -13.68
C GLU A 280 15.28 13.37 -13.44
N TYR A 281 14.29 13.32 -12.56
CA TYR A 281 13.59 12.08 -12.25
C TYR A 281 12.75 11.64 -13.44
N SER A 282 12.65 10.33 -13.59
CA SER A 282 11.98 9.69 -14.73
C SER A 282 10.61 9.14 -14.39
N HIS A 283 10.36 8.87 -13.11
CA HIS A 283 9.13 8.27 -12.63
C HIS A 283 8.69 8.92 -11.33
N PHE A 284 7.40 9.23 -11.23
CA PHE A 284 6.76 9.68 -10.01
C PHE A 284 5.58 8.76 -9.70
N VAL A 285 5.56 8.17 -8.51
CA VAL A 285 4.46 7.32 -8.03
C VAL A 285 3.79 8.03 -6.86
N LEU A 286 2.70 8.72 -7.19
CA LEU A 286 1.91 9.58 -6.30
C LEU A 286 0.62 8.87 -5.89
N LEU A 287 0.14 9.17 -4.69
CA LEU A 287 -1.07 8.58 -4.12
C LEU A 287 -2.08 9.68 -3.76
N ASP A 288 -3.04 9.34 -2.92
CA ASP A 288 -4.13 10.22 -2.46
C ASP A 288 -3.67 11.38 -1.57
N HIS A 289 -2.37 11.55 -1.34
CA HIS A 289 -1.87 12.76 -0.68
C HIS A 289 -2.16 14.01 -1.53
N GLN A 290 -2.32 13.86 -2.84
CA GLN A 290 -2.75 14.91 -3.75
C GLN A 290 -4.17 15.41 -3.43
N ASP A 291 -5.12 14.50 -3.19
CA ASP A 291 -6.48 14.83 -2.76
C ASP A 291 -6.48 15.64 -1.44
N TRP A 292 -5.57 15.28 -0.53
CA TRP A 292 -5.42 15.99 0.75
C TRP A 292 -4.87 17.41 0.54
N LEU A 293 -3.82 17.56 -0.27
CA LEU A 293 -3.24 18.86 -0.59
C LEU A 293 -4.26 19.76 -1.29
N ALA A 294 -4.99 19.24 -2.28
CA ALA A 294 -6.05 19.97 -2.98
C ALA A 294 -7.06 20.61 -2.02
N TRP A 295 -7.50 19.85 -1.01
CA TRP A 295 -8.53 20.31 -0.09
C TRP A 295 -8.00 21.23 1.02
N HIS A 296 -6.80 20.96 1.54
CA HIS A 296 -6.29 21.64 2.74
C HIS A 296 -5.22 22.69 2.46
N GLN A 297 -4.41 22.49 1.43
CA GLN A 297 -3.25 23.31 1.11
C GLN A 297 -3.08 23.41 -0.41
N PRO A 298 -4.04 24.04 -1.14
CA PRO A 298 -4.00 24.12 -2.59
C PRO A 298 -2.73 24.81 -3.12
N GLN A 299 -2.16 25.75 -2.36
CA GLN A 299 -0.88 26.36 -2.68
C GLN A 299 0.28 25.36 -2.62
N ALA A 300 0.28 24.44 -1.66
CA ALA A 300 1.29 23.38 -1.56
C ALA A 300 1.10 22.33 -2.65
N LEU A 301 -0.14 22.02 -3.07
CA LEU A 301 -0.39 21.21 -4.27
C LEU A 301 0.24 21.86 -5.50
N GLU A 302 -0.02 23.16 -5.70
CA GLU A 302 0.49 23.91 -6.84
C GLU A 302 2.02 23.97 -6.85
N GLU A 303 2.64 24.18 -5.68
CA GLU A 303 4.09 24.11 -5.49
C GLU A 303 4.64 22.71 -5.82
N GLU A 304 4.02 21.65 -5.29
CA GLU A 304 4.46 20.27 -5.53
C GLU A 304 4.45 19.92 -7.02
N TRP A 305 3.39 20.28 -7.75
CA TRP A 305 3.32 20.04 -9.20
C TRP A 305 4.36 20.85 -9.97
N ARG A 306 4.64 22.09 -9.55
CA ARG A 306 5.71 22.88 -10.19
C ARG A 306 7.06 22.19 -10.00
N LEU A 307 7.33 21.68 -8.80
CA LEU A 307 8.56 20.97 -8.49
C LEU A 307 8.64 19.63 -9.21
N ILE A 308 7.55 18.87 -9.30
CA ILE A 308 7.50 17.62 -10.07
C ILE A 308 7.88 17.89 -11.52
N LEU A 309 7.26 18.87 -12.18
CA LEU A 309 7.58 19.19 -13.57
C LEU A 309 9.00 19.76 -13.72
N ALA A 310 9.45 20.63 -12.82
CA ALA A 310 10.80 21.19 -12.86
C ALA A 310 11.90 20.13 -12.66
N ASN A 311 11.57 19.03 -12.00
CA ASN A 311 12.47 17.91 -11.76
C ASN A 311 12.14 16.66 -12.61
N SER A 312 11.35 16.84 -13.66
CA SER A 312 11.02 15.81 -14.64
C SER A 312 11.85 16.00 -15.90
N ARG A 313 12.27 14.90 -16.52
CA ARG A 313 12.71 14.90 -17.93
C ARG A 313 11.50 14.78 -18.88
N PRO A 314 11.60 15.22 -20.15
CA PRO A 314 10.59 14.88 -21.16
C PRO A 314 10.34 13.36 -21.21
N GLY A 315 9.07 12.95 -21.28
CA GLY A 315 8.67 11.55 -21.19
C GLY A 315 8.71 10.94 -19.79
N SER A 316 8.90 11.75 -18.73
CA SER A 316 8.78 11.25 -17.36
C SER A 316 7.38 10.72 -17.10
N ARG A 317 7.31 9.54 -16.48
CA ARG A 317 6.08 8.80 -16.25
C ARG A 317 5.53 9.08 -14.86
N ILE A 318 4.30 9.57 -14.77
CA ILE A 318 3.64 9.90 -13.52
C ILE A 318 2.46 8.95 -13.34
N LEU A 319 2.52 8.15 -12.29
CA LEU A 319 1.42 7.33 -11.82
C LEU A 319 0.75 8.04 -10.65
N LEU A 320 -0.56 8.28 -10.76
CA LEU A 320 -1.35 8.99 -9.76
C LEU A 320 -2.58 8.16 -9.38
N ARG A 321 -2.79 7.98 -8.09
CA ARG A 321 -4.02 7.40 -7.55
C ARG A 321 -4.78 8.45 -6.77
N SER A 322 -6.09 8.50 -6.95
CA SER A 322 -6.98 9.46 -6.30
C SER A 322 -8.09 8.73 -5.54
N ALA A 323 -8.53 9.35 -4.46
CA ALA A 323 -9.68 8.89 -3.72
C ALA A 323 -10.99 9.14 -4.49
N GLY A 324 -11.03 10.20 -5.30
CA GLY A 324 -12.12 10.53 -6.20
C GLY A 324 -12.08 9.74 -7.51
N ASP A 325 -13.16 9.85 -8.28
CA ASP A 325 -13.30 9.22 -9.59
C ASP A 325 -12.50 9.97 -10.68
N ASP A 326 -12.14 11.24 -10.42
CA ASP A 326 -11.34 12.08 -11.29
C ASP A 326 -10.22 12.82 -10.51
N ILE A 327 -9.47 13.64 -11.25
CA ILE A 327 -8.35 14.45 -10.77
C ILE A 327 -8.52 15.92 -11.18
N ASP A 328 -9.77 16.40 -11.24
CA ASP A 328 -10.07 17.77 -11.65
C ASP A 328 -9.56 18.83 -10.67
N PHE A 329 -9.11 18.40 -9.49
CA PHE A 329 -8.43 19.24 -8.52
C PHE A 329 -7.00 19.64 -8.92
N LEU A 330 -6.40 18.99 -9.93
CA LEU A 330 -5.07 19.36 -10.39
C LEU A 330 -5.09 20.76 -11.03
N PRO A 331 -4.04 21.58 -10.82
CA PRO A 331 -4.00 22.90 -11.43
C PRO A 331 -4.14 22.84 -12.96
N ASP A 332 -4.97 23.70 -13.56
CA ASP A 332 -5.31 23.63 -14.99
C ASP A 332 -4.09 23.59 -15.93
N TRP A 333 -3.02 24.27 -15.55
CA TRP A 333 -1.78 24.33 -16.32
C TRP A 333 -1.06 22.97 -16.40
N THR A 334 -1.28 22.06 -15.45
CA THR A 334 -0.70 20.70 -15.49
C THR A 334 -1.19 19.92 -16.71
N ARG A 335 -2.45 20.14 -17.13
CA ARG A 335 -3.03 19.48 -18.32
C ARG A 335 -2.36 19.89 -19.63
N GLN A 336 -1.68 21.03 -19.65
CA GLN A 336 -0.91 21.48 -20.82
C GLN A 336 0.51 20.89 -20.85
N ALA A 337 1.00 20.42 -19.70
CA ALA A 337 2.33 19.83 -19.56
C ALA A 337 2.34 18.30 -19.50
N LEU A 338 1.16 17.69 -19.38
CA LEU A 338 0.98 16.25 -19.19
C LEU A 338 0.09 15.66 -20.27
N ARG A 339 0.48 14.50 -20.79
CA ARG A 339 -0.35 13.65 -21.64
C ARG A 339 -0.87 12.47 -20.83
N PHE A 340 -2.18 12.39 -20.63
CA PHE A 340 -2.83 11.29 -19.92
C PHE A 340 -3.20 10.12 -20.84
N PHE A 341 -3.20 8.90 -20.30
CA PHE A 341 -3.49 7.67 -21.03
C PHE A 341 -4.64 6.86 -20.39
N PRO A 342 -5.89 7.37 -20.40
CA PRO A 342 -7.04 6.69 -19.78
C PRO A 342 -7.31 5.31 -20.41
N ALA A 343 -7.05 5.14 -21.72
CA ALA A 343 -7.20 3.87 -22.41
C ALA A 343 -6.28 2.76 -21.85
N LEU A 344 -5.19 3.11 -21.17
CA LEU A 344 -4.34 2.16 -20.45
C LEU A 344 -4.82 1.96 -19.00
N THR A 345 -5.20 3.03 -18.31
CA THR A 345 -5.47 2.96 -16.87
C THR A 345 -6.85 2.43 -16.52
N GLU A 346 -7.89 2.75 -17.29
CA GLU A 346 -9.26 2.27 -17.03
C GLU A 346 -9.37 0.73 -16.96
N PRO A 347 -8.90 -0.04 -17.98
CA PRO A 347 -8.98 -1.50 -17.91
C PRO A 347 -8.09 -2.09 -16.81
N LEU A 348 -6.94 -1.45 -16.51
CA LEU A 348 -6.06 -1.90 -15.44
C LEU A 348 -6.64 -1.62 -14.04
N HIS A 349 -7.27 -0.47 -13.83
CA HIS A 349 -7.89 -0.11 -12.56
C HIS A 349 -8.99 -1.10 -12.17
N SER A 350 -9.77 -1.57 -13.14
CA SER A 350 -10.79 -2.61 -12.90
C SER A 350 -10.22 -3.96 -12.44
N GLN A 351 -8.92 -4.20 -12.67
CA GLN A 351 -8.20 -5.40 -12.24
C GLN A 351 -7.46 -5.20 -10.92
N ASP A 352 -7.56 -4.02 -10.29
CA ASP A 352 -6.90 -3.74 -9.03
C ASP A 352 -7.37 -4.70 -7.95
N ARG A 353 -6.41 -5.38 -7.32
CA ARG A 353 -6.69 -6.38 -6.30
C ARG A 353 -7.06 -5.75 -4.95
N VAL A 354 -6.95 -4.44 -4.80
CA VAL A 354 -7.09 -3.79 -3.50
C VAL A 354 -8.43 -3.11 -3.35
N GLY A 355 -8.86 -2.32 -4.34
CA GLY A 355 -10.11 -1.56 -4.31
C GLY A 355 -10.05 -0.35 -3.38
N THR A 356 -8.86 0.18 -3.08
CA THR A 356 -8.71 1.34 -2.18
C THR A 356 -9.09 2.65 -2.85
N TYR A 357 -8.68 2.83 -4.10
CA TYR A 357 -8.74 4.13 -4.79
C TYR A 357 -9.99 4.26 -5.68
N GLY A 358 -10.45 5.50 -5.83
CA GLY A 358 -11.55 5.87 -6.71
C GLY A 358 -11.14 5.76 -8.17
N SER A 359 -9.92 6.22 -8.47
CA SER A 359 -9.36 6.25 -9.82
C SER A 359 -7.84 6.03 -9.86
N LEU A 360 -7.37 5.65 -11.05
CA LEU A 360 -5.96 5.44 -11.39
C LEU A 360 -5.65 6.21 -12.68
N HIS A 361 -4.60 7.02 -12.65
CA HIS A 361 -4.19 7.86 -13.76
C HIS A 361 -2.72 7.63 -14.06
N PHE A 362 -2.39 7.64 -15.34
CA PHE A 362 -1.04 7.54 -15.86
C PHE A 362 -0.84 8.67 -16.86
N ALA A 363 0.25 9.40 -16.71
CA ALA A 363 0.60 10.51 -17.56
C ALA A 363 2.09 10.51 -17.91
N GLU A 364 2.41 11.12 -19.05
CA GLU A 364 3.78 11.45 -19.43
C GLU A 364 3.95 12.97 -19.49
N VAL A 365 5.11 13.45 -19.01
CA VAL A 365 5.52 14.85 -19.16
C VAL A 365 5.88 15.12 -20.62
N LEU A 366 5.32 16.19 -21.19
CA LEU A 366 5.46 16.58 -22.60
C LEU A 366 6.82 17.17 -22.97
#